data_AF-A0A2S2NUV2-F1
#
_entry.id   AF-A0A2S2NUV2-F1
#
_cell.length_a   1.000
_cell.length_b   1.000
_cell.length_c   1.000
_cell.angle_alpha   90.00
_cell.angle_beta   90.00
_cell.angle_gamma   90.00
#
_symmetry.space_group_name_H-M   'P 1'
#
loop_
_entity.id
_entity.type
_entity.pdbx_description
1 polymer ?
#
loop_
_entity_poly.entity_id
_entity_poly.type
_entity_poly.pdbx_seq_one_letter_code
_entity_poly.pdbx_strand_id
1 'polypeptide(L)'
;EVFMNAQEAVGAHRDTQDIPKIMYKCPNAGCNRSYKTKPGIYTHLKHECGIEPRFRCQHCLKAFKRKWSFQSHILHVHRSLIAFNKDIFYNEETPMMFGSCENSKYT
;
A
#
# COMPACT_ATOMS: atom_id res chain seq x y z
N GLU A 1 19.17 -60.71 -11.37
CA GLU A 1 19.41 -59.42 -10.67
C GLU A 1 18.09 -58.67 -10.62
N VAL A 2 17.47 -58.61 -9.43
CA VAL A 2 16.12 -58.06 -9.24
C VAL A 2 16.28 -56.64 -8.71
N PHE A 3 16.20 -55.65 -9.58
CA PHE A 3 16.21 -54.24 -9.18
C PHE A 3 14.83 -53.87 -8.67
N MET A 4 14.67 -53.87 -7.35
CA MET A 4 13.50 -53.32 -6.68
C MET A 4 13.54 -51.79 -6.86
N ASN A 5 12.66 -51.24 -7.70
CA ASN A 5 12.43 -49.80 -7.77
C ASN A 5 11.82 -49.35 -6.45
N ALA A 6 12.58 -48.59 -5.66
CA ALA A 6 12.11 -48.00 -4.43
C ALA A 6 11.01 -46.96 -4.75
N GLN A 7 9.79 -47.25 -4.31
CA GLN A 7 8.86 -46.21 -3.90
C GLN A 7 9.57 -45.31 -2.89
N GLU A 8 9.87 -44.06 -3.26
CA GLU A 8 10.08 -43.00 -2.27
C GLU A 8 8.94 -42.00 -2.37
N ALA A 9 8.15 -42.00 -1.31
CA ALA A 9 6.94 -41.22 -1.15
C ALA A 9 7.24 -39.72 -1.20
N VAL A 10 6.49 -39.01 -2.06
CA VAL A 10 6.36 -37.56 -1.94
C VAL A 10 5.60 -37.27 -0.65
N GLY A 11 6.35 -36.95 0.42
CA GLY A 11 5.80 -36.54 1.69
C GLY A 11 4.83 -35.38 1.46
N ALA A 12 3.57 -35.56 1.90
CA ALA A 12 2.57 -34.52 1.90
C ALA A 12 3.14 -33.25 2.55
N HIS A 13 2.99 -32.10 1.90
CA HIS A 13 3.14 -30.82 2.59
C HIS A 13 2.15 -30.81 3.75
N ARG A 14 2.73 -30.95 4.94
CA ARG A 14 2.05 -30.99 6.24
C ARG A 14 1.17 -29.75 6.36
N ASP A 15 -0.14 -29.95 6.54
CA ASP A 15 -1.11 -28.87 6.77
C ASP A 15 -0.59 -27.93 7.85
N THR A 16 -0.29 -26.69 7.45
CA THR A 16 0.12 -25.63 8.36
C THR A 16 -1.12 -25.22 9.14
N GLN A 17 -1.26 -25.85 10.31
CA GLN A 17 -1.99 -25.44 11.50
C GLN A 17 -2.82 -24.16 11.32
N ASP A 18 -4.14 -24.32 11.35
CA ASP A 18 -5.16 -23.26 11.37
C ASP A 18 -5.12 -22.48 12.69
N ILE A 19 -3.96 -21.88 13.00
CA ILE A 19 -3.83 -20.96 14.12
C ILE A 19 -4.60 -19.72 13.73
N PRO A 20 -5.63 -19.29 14.50
CA PRO A 20 -6.41 -18.10 14.19
C PRO A 20 -5.47 -16.90 14.09
N LYS A 21 -5.19 -16.49 12.85
CA LYS A 21 -4.26 -15.42 12.56
C LYS A 21 -4.92 -14.11 12.96
N ILE A 22 -4.52 -13.57 14.12
CA ILE A 22 -4.99 -12.28 14.61
C ILE A 22 -4.74 -11.23 13.53
N MET A 23 -5.82 -10.65 13.00
CA MET A 23 -5.78 -9.57 12.04
C MET A 23 -5.94 -8.22 12.74
N TYR A 24 -5.11 -7.25 12.35
CA TYR A 24 -5.17 -5.88 12.85
C TYR A 24 -6.14 -5.07 11.99
N LYS A 25 -7.29 -4.70 12.56
CA LYS A 25 -8.32 -3.90 11.87
C LYS A 25 -8.07 -2.41 12.08
N CYS A 26 -8.35 -1.61 11.05
CA CYS A 26 -8.29 -0.15 11.17
C CYS A 26 -9.33 0.34 12.19
N PRO A 27 -8.96 1.19 13.18
CA PRO A 27 -9.89 1.76 14.14
C PRO A 27 -10.81 2.86 13.58
N ASN A 28 -10.53 3.41 12.39
CA ASN A 28 -11.31 4.53 11.85
C ASN A 28 -12.68 4.07 11.34
N ALA A 29 -13.74 4.72 11.84
CA ALA A 29 -15.10 4.52 11.37
C ALA A 29 -15.19 4.88 9.86
N GLY A 30 -15.57 3.91 9.03
CA GLY A 30 -15.59 4.04 7.57
C GLY A 30 -14.40 3.39 6.84
N CYS A 31 -13.41 2.84 7.56
CA CYS A 31 -12.31 2.08 6.95
C CYS A 31 -12.40 0.58 7.28
N ASN A 32 -12.81 -0.25 6.31
CA ASN A 32 -12.95 -1.70 6.48
C ASN A 32 -11.66 -2.49 6.18
N ARG A 33 -10.47 -1.88 6.31
CA ARG A 33 -9.20 -2.54 6.00
C ARG A 33 -8.64 -3.30 7.20
N SER A 34 -8.08 -4.49 6.93
CA SER A 34 -7.42 -5.33 7.93
C SER A 34 -6.07 -5.84 7.43
N TYR A 35 -5.11 -5.98 8.35
CA TYR A 35 -3.73 -6.32 8.06
C TYR A 35 -3.26 -7.53 8.86
N LYS A 36 -2.41 -8.35 8.24
CA LYS A 36 -1.82 -9.55 8.86
C LYS A 36 -0.71 -9.21 9.86
N THR A 37 -0.17 -7.99 9.83
CA THR A 37 1.01 -7.59 10.60
C THR A 37 0.85 -6.19 11.20
N LYS A 38 1.47 -5.96 12.37
CA LYS A 38 1.49 -4.65 13.04
C LYS A 38 2.10 -3.53 12.18
N PRO A 39 3.24 -3.73 11.48
CA PRO A 39 3.80 -2.69 10.63
C PRO A 39 2.88 -2.31 9.46
N GLY A 40 2.10 -3.27 8.95
CA GLY A 40 1.15 -3.03 7.85
C GLY A 40 0.05 -2.06 8.26
N ILE A 41 -0.61 -2.32 9.40
CA ILE A 41 -1.63 -1.40 9.92
C ILE A 41 -1.04 -0.04 10.32
N TYR A 42 0.14 0.00 10.92
CA TYR A 42 0.79 1.26 11.27
C TYR A 42 1.03 2.13 10.04
N THR A 43 1.58 1.53 8.98
CA THR A 43 1.80 2.22 7.71
C THR A 43 0.49 2.71 7.09
N HIS A 44 -0.57 1.90 7.16
CA HIS A 44 -1.91 2.28 6.70
C HIS A 44 -2.46 3.49 7.44
N LEU A 45 -2.39 3.49 8.78
CA LEU A 45 -2.88 4.59 9.61
C LEU A 45 -2.08 5.86 9.37
N LYS A 46 -0.76 5.74 9.23
CA LYS A 46 0.13 6.88 9.07
C LYS A 46 0.08 7.53 7.68
N HIS A 47 -0.22 6.75 6.63
CA HIS A 47 -0.02 7.22 5.23
C HIS A 47 -1.20 7.02 4.29
N GLU A 48 -2.28 6.39 4.72
CA GLU A 48 -3.43 6.11 3.85
C GLU A 48 -4.77 6.46 4.45
N CYS A 49 -5.02 6.07 5.69
CA CYS A 49 -6.32 6.25 6.33
C CYS A 49 -6.53 7.71 6.70
N GLY A 50 -7.64 8.31 6.27
CA GLY A 50 -7.95 9.73 6.54
C GLY A 50 -7.03 10.73 5.82
N ILE A 51 -6.08 10.28 5.00
CA ILE A 51 -5.15 11.16 4.29
C ILE A 51 -5.67 11.43 2.88
N GLU A 52 -5.85 12.72 2.60
CA GLU A 52 -6.22 13.20 1.27
C GLU A 52 -5.06 12.97 0.27
N PRO A 53 -5.33 12.50 -0.95
CA PRO A 53 -4.28 12.27 -1.93
C PRO A 53 -3.63 13.58 -2.40
N ARG A 54 -2.39 13.80 -1.97
CA ARG A 54 -1.62 15.03 -2.26
C ARG A 54 -0.92 14.99 -3.62
N PHE A 55 -0.75 13.81 -4.22
CA PHE A 55 -0.01 13.65 -5.47
C PHE A 55 -0.97 13.46 -6.63
N ARG A 56 -1.21 14.50 -7.42
CA ARG A 56 -2.10 14.43 -8.58
C ARG A 56 -1.29 14.41 -9.87
N CYS A 57 -1.56 13.44 -10.73
CA CYS A 57 -1.04 13.41 -12.09
C CYS A 57 -1.71 14.49 -12.93
N GLN A 58 -0.95 15.39 -13.55
CA GLN A 58 -1.51 16.43 -14.43
C GLN A 58 -1.94 15.87 -15.80
N HIS A 59 -1.47 14.68 -16.17
CA HIS A 59 -1.76 14.08 -17.49
C HIS A 59 -3.05 13.26 -17.50
N CYS A 60 -3.38 12.57 -16.40
CA CYS A 60 -4.59 11.76 -16.29
C CYS A 60 -5.45 12.08 -15.07
N LEU A 61 -5.09 13.12 -14.31
CA LEU A 61 -5.80 13.63 -13.12
C LEU A 61 -5.97 12.62 -11.97
N LYS A 62 -5.39 11.41 -12.08
CA LYS A 62 -5.36 10.42 -11.00
C LYS A 62 -4.59 10.98 -9.79
N ALA A 63 -5.19 10.81 -8.62
CA ALA A 63 -4.64 11.26 -7.36
C ALA A 63 -4.13 10.07 -6.53
N PHE A 64 -2.99 10.25 -5.87
CA PHE A 64 -2.30 9.23 -5.10
C PHE A 64 -1.97 9.78 -3.72
N LYS A 65 -2.01 8.90 -2.72
CA LYS A 65 -1.68 9.23 -1.33
C LYS A 65 -0.19 9.17 -1.02
N ARG A 66 0.57 8.36 -1.77
CA ARG A 66 2.00 8.11 -1.54
C ARG A 66 2.82 8.51 -2.76
N LYS A 67 4.00 9.10 -2.51
CA LYS A 67 4.99 9.53 -3.49
C LYS A 67 5.44 8.40 -4.43
N TRP A 68 5.82 7.26 -3.86
CA TRP A 68 6.28 6.10 -4.66
C TRP A 68 5.18 5.56 -5.59
N SER A 69 3.92 5.56 -5.15
CA SER A 69 2.80 5.09 -5.97
C SER A 69 2.55 6.04 -7.14
N PHE A 70 2.68 7.35 -6.91
CA PHE A 70 2.62 8.35 -7.98
C PHE A 70 3.77 8.19 -8.97
N GLN A 71 5.01 8.06 -8.50
CA GLN A 71 6.18 7.88 -9.37
C GLN A 71 6.07 6.60 -10.21
N SER A 72 5.68 5.48 -9.59
CA SER A 72 5.41 4.22 -10.28
C SER A 72 4.31 4.40 -11.34
N HIS A 73 3.25 5.14 -11.02
CA HIS A 73 2.22 5.46 -12.01
C HIS A 73 2.79 6.22 -13.23
N ILE A 74 3.59 7.28 -13.03
CA ILE A 74 4.21 8.00 -14.14
C ILE A 74 5.13 7.06 -14.94
N LEU A 75 5.93 6.22 -14.27
CA LEU A 75 6.86 5.27 -14.92
C LEU A 75 6.15 4.26 -15.83
N HIS A 76 5.04 3.69 -15.38
CA HIS A 76 4.37 2.61 -16.10
C HIS A 76 3.27 3.09 -17.05
N VAL A 77 2.57 4.18 -16.71
CA VAL A 77 1.44 4.70 -17.49
C VAL A 77 1.86 5.83 -18.42
N HIS A 78 2.83 6.63 -17.99
CA HIS A 78 3.31 7.80 -18.73
C HIS A 78 4.81 7.70 -19.03
N ARG A 79 5.27 6.48 -19.37
CA ARG A 79 6.69 6.13 -19.59
C ARG A 79 7.43 7.12 -20.51
N SER A 80 6.74 7.67 -21.51
CA SER A 80 7.29 8.65 -22.46
C SER A 80 7.65 9.99 -21.83
N LEU A 81 7.05 10.37 -20.70
CA LEU A 81 7.27 11.68 -20.07
C LEU A 81 8.58 11.74 -19.27
N ILE A 82 9.06 10.59 -18.79
CA ILE A 82 10.30 10.50 -18.00
C ILE A 82 11.55 10.56 -18.89
N ALA A 83 11.40 10.26 -20.18
CA ALA A 83 12.49 10.35 -21.15
C ALA A 83 12.92 11.78 -21.47
N PHE A 84 12.09 12.79 -21.16
CA PHE A 84 12.31 14.17 -21.59
C PHE A 84 12.48 15.20 -20.47
N ASN A 85 12.06 14.92 -19.23
CA ASN A 85 12.21 15.88 -18.15
C ASN A 85 12.54 15.21 -16.82
N LYS A 86 13.71 15.53 -16.27
CA LYS A 86 14.11 15.19 -14.89
C LYS A 86 13.35 16.01 -13.84
N ASP A 87 12.46 16.90 -14.25
CA ASP A 87 11.74 17.86 -13.39
C ASP A 87 10.25 17.54 -13.19
N ILE A 88 9.81 16.29 -13.43
CA ILE A 88 8.47 15.86 -12.95
C ILE A 88 8.55 15.60 -11.44
N PHE A 89 8.83 16.66 -10.67
CA PHE A 89 8.96 16.65 -9.23
C PHE A 89 8.10 17.78 -8.65
N TYR A 90 7.07 17.36 -7.91
CA TYR A 90 6.44 18.03 -6.77
C TYR A 90 6.07 19.52 -6.91
N ASN A 91 4.76 19.78 -6.88
CA ASN A 91 4.24 21.08 -6.47
C ASN A 91 4.39 21.16 -4.94
N GLU A 92 5.48 21.73 -4.45
CA GLU A 92 5.64 22.04 -3.02
C GLU A 92 4.94 23.37 -2.65
N GLU A 93 4.47 24.13 -3.65
CA GLU A 93 4.03 25.53 -3.50
C GLU A 93 2.54 25.78 -3.79
N THR A 94 1.64 24.88 -3.39
CA THR A 94 0.27 25.34 -3.10
C THR A 94 -0.20 24.73 -1.79
N PRO A 95 -0.09 25.46 -0.67
CA PRO A 95 -0.89 25.16 0.49
C PRO A 95 -2.33 25.40 0.07
N MET A 96 -3.07 24.32 -0.25
CA MET A 96 -4.52 24.38 -0.26
C MET A 96 -4.95 24.55 1.20
N MET A 97 -4.98 25.82 1.61
CA MET A 97 -5.71 26.33 2.76
C MET A 97 -7.19 26.04 2.54
N PHE A 98 -7.70 24.92 3.04
CA PHE A 98 -9.11 24.80 3.41
C PHE A 98 -9.28 23.88 4.60
N GLY A 99 -9.86 24.45 5.66
CA GLY A 99 -10.61 23.71 6.66
C GLY A 99 -9.88 23.46 7.97
N SER A 100 -9.86 24.47 8.83
CA SER A 100 -9.82 24.26 10.27
C SER A 100 -10.89 23.23 10.66
N CYS A 101 -10.47 22.05 11.08
CA CYS A 101 -11.29 21.20 11.93
C CYS A 101 -10.61 21.18 13.30
N GLU A 102 -10.91 22.21 14.09
CA GLU A 102 -10.88 22.07 15.53
C GLU A 102 -11.85 20.94 15.88
N ASN A 103 -11.34 19.79 16.32
CA ASN A 103 -11.68 19.26 17.63
C ASN A 103 -11.07 17.89 17.90
N SER A 104 -10.79 17.73 19.19
CA SER A 104 -10.70 16.47 19.93
C SER A 104 -9.34 15.77 19.97
N LYS A 105 -8.52 16.29 20.89
CA LYS A 105 -7.92 15.54 22.00
C LYS A 105 -7.96 14.01 21.81
N TYR A 106 -6.80 13.45 21.52
CA TYR A 106 -6.42 12.13 22.01
C TYR A 106 -5.29 12.38 23.00
N THR A 107 -5.56 11.99 24.25
CA THR A 107 -4.63 11.95 25.38
C THR A 107 -3.34 11.23 25.04
#